data_AF-A0AAD4ZE24-F1
#
_entry.id   AF-A0AAD4ZE24-F1
#
_cell.length_a   1.000
_cell.length_b   1.000
_cell.length_c   1.000
_cell.angle_alpha   90.00
_cell.angle_beta   90.00
_cell.angle_gamma   90.00
#
_symmetry.space_group_name_H-M   'P 1'
#
loop_
_entity.id
_entity.type
_entity.pdbx_description
1 polymer ?
#
loop_
_entity_poly.entity_id
_entity_poly.type
_entity_poly.pdbx_seq_one_letter_code
_entity_poly.pdbx_strand_id
1 'polypeptide(L)'
;MGVKTDLQPEYGERRTRLPPGPWNLSKAEKREVCNSFYGMKVPEGYSSNIKNLVSLQDSRLLGLKSHDCHTLMQQLLPVAIRSVLEKPARYAITRLCFFFNAICAKTVNVSKLDKLEEDVVVTLCLLEKYFPPSFFDIMVHLVVHLVREVRLCGPVYFRWMYLFERYMKVLKGYVQNRTRPEGCIAERYIAEEAVEFCTQHLSDVSTVGVPSSQKMGVSKPLSGCTNTEEVLPYIEQHMIHIKTAYPKFRKRTKWLQDKHNSTFIQWLRFKFKVNLRKTIMAYQKI
;
A
#
# COMPACT_ATOMS: atom_id res chain seq x y z
N MET A 1 31.30 -14.86 6.76
CA MET A 1 31.54 -13.50 6.23
C MET A 1 33.02 -13.20 6.30
N GLY A 2 33.68 -13.02 5.15
CA GLY A 2 35.14 -12.79 5.08
C GLY A 2 35.54 -11.38 5.56
N VAL A 3 36.76 -11.26 6.08
CA VAL A 3 37.34 -9.98 6.50
C VAL A 3 37.65 -9.15 5.25
N LYS A 4 37.09 -7.94 5.14
CA LYS A 4 37.39 -7.00 4.04
C LYS A 4 38.77 -6.40 4.27
N THR A 5 39.77 -6.89 3.55
CA THR A 5 41.18 -6.46 3.63
C THR A 5 41.34 -4.97 3.34
N ASP A 6 40.51 -4.43 2.45
CA ASP A 6 40.57 -3.05 1.98
C ASP A 6 39.98 -2.06 3.00
N LEU A 7 39.42 -2.57 4.11
CA LEU A 7 38.84 -1.78 5.20
C LEU A 7 39.57 -1.98 6.54
N GLN A 8 40.80 -2.49 6.49
CA GLN A 8 41.61 -2.67 7.67
C GLN A 8 42.01 -1.34 8.30
N PRO A 9 42.19 -1.29 9.64
CA PRO A 9 42.68 -0.09 10.30
C PRO A 9 44.07 0.30 9.79
N GLU A 10 44.19 1.55 9.37
CA GLU A 10 45.46 2.20 9.05
C GLU A 10 46.07 2.71 10.36
N TYR A 11 47.14 2.07 10.82
CA TYR A 11 47.86 2.45 12.03
C TYR A 11 48.84 3.60 11.73
N GLY A 12 48.43 4.84 12.00
CA GLY A 12 49.31 6.00 11.95
C GLY A 12 50.01 6.27 13.29
N GLU A 13 51.11 7.02 13.28
CA GLU A 13 51.95 7.29 14.47
C GLU A 13 51.20 7.84 15.69
N ARG A 14 50.11 8.59 15.49
CA ARG A 14 49.32 9.21 16.59
C ARG A 14 47.89 8.68 16.71
N ARG A 15 47.32 8.14 15.64
CA ARG A 15 45.93 7.68 15.59
C ARG A 15 45.76 6.59 14.54
N THR A 16 45.04 5.54 14.92
CA THR A 16 44.50 4.55 13.99
C THR A 16 43.29 5.14 13.26
N ARG A 17 43.24 5.03 11.93
CA ARG A 17 42.12 5.46 11.09
C ARG A 17 41.50 4.26 10.41
N LEU A 18 40.19 4.29 10.19
CA LEU A 18 39.51 3.32 9.33
C LEU A 18 39.27 3.99 7.96
N PRO A 19 39.69 3.38 6.85
CA PRO A 19 39.38 3.92 5.54
C PRO A 19 37.86 3.87 5.30
N PRO A 20 37.31 4.84 4.54
CA PRO A 20 35.89 4.86 4.22
C PRO A 20 35.53 3.66 3.33
N GLY A 21 34.38 3.04 3.60
CA GLY A 21 33.83 2.03 2.71
C GLY A 21 33.27 2.63 1.42
N PRO A 22 33.06 1.82 0.37
CA PRO A 22 32.44 2.25 -0.89
C PRO A 22 30.99 2.76 -0.73
N TRP A 23 30.40 2.62 0.46
CA TRP A 23 29.08 3.13 0.84
C TRP A 23 29.13 4.46 1.62
N ASN A 24 30.32 4.91 2.03
CA ASN A 24 30.49 6.13 2.79
C ASN A 24 30.55 7.34 1.86
N LEU A 25 29.65 8.30 2.07
CA LEU A 25 29.70 9.59 1.40
C LEU A 25 30.43 10.62 2.26
N SER A 26 31.33 11.37 1.65
CA SER A 26 31.91 12.60 2.19
C SER A 26 30.86 13.68 2.40
N LYS A 27 31.21 14.77 3.10
CA LYS A 27 30.27 15.89 3.32
C LYS A 27 29.86 16.57 2.00
N ALA A 28 30.79 16.71 1.06
CA ALA A 28 30.51 17.29 -0.25
C ALA A 28 29.55 16.40 -1.05
N GLU A 29 29.81 15.10 -1.08
CA GLU A 29 28.98 14.09 -1.75
C GLU A 29 27.57 14.01 -1.16
N LYS A 30 27.42 14.06 0.17
CA LYS A 30 26.09 14.14 0.81
C LYS A 30 25.31 15.38 0.37
N ARG A 31 26.00 16.51 0.23
CA ARG A 31 25.40 17.76 -0.24
C ARG A 31 24.98 17.65 -1.71
N GLU A 32 25.77 16.99 -2.56
CA GLU A 32 25.38 16.72 -3.95
C GLU A 32 24.13 15.85 -4.06
N VAL A 33 24.07 14.76 -3.29
CA VAL A 33 22.87 13.90 -3.22
C VAL A 33 21.65 14.71 -2.78
N CYS A 34 21.78 15.54 -1.73
CA CYS A 34 20.69 16.39 -1.25
C CYS A 34 20.28 17.45 -2.27
N ASN A 35 21.24 18.10 -2.95
CA ASN A 35 20.96 19.04 -4.03
C ASN A 35 20.24 18.36 -5.20
N SER A 36 20.59 17.12 -5.52
CA SER A 36 19.89 16.33 -6.52
C SER A 36 18.42 16.16 -6.14
N PHE A 37 18.13 15.67 -4.93
CA PHE A 37 16.74 15.55 -4.44
C PHE A 37 16.01 16.89 -4.37
N TYR A 38 16.68 17.96 -3.95
CA TYR A 38 16.11 19.31 -3.87
C TYR A 38 15.69 19.85 -5.24
N GLY A 39 16.45 19.52 -6.28
CA GLY A 39 16.19 19.93 -7.67
C GLY A 39 15.21 19.03 -8.43
N MET A 40 14.88 17.85 -7.91
CA MET A 40 13.97 16.91 -8.58
C MET A 40 12.53 17.44 -8.59
N LYS A 41 11.90 17.36 -9.77
CA LYS A 41 10.48 17.65 -9.97
C LYS A 41 9.79 16.39 -10.46
N VAL A 42 8.61 16.14 -9.92
CA VAL A 42 7.73 15.03 -10.30
C VAL A 42 6.36 15.57 -10.73
N PRO A 43 5.56 14.81 -11.49
CA PRO A 43 4.19 15.20 -11.83
C PRO A 43 3.33 15.47 -10.59
N GLU A 44 2.30 16.31 -10.76
CA GLU A 44 1.33 16.57 -9.71
C GLU A 44 0.63 15.27 -9.27
N GLY A 45 0.44 15.11 -7.96
CA GLY A 45 -0.16 13.91 -7.37
C GLY A 45 0.74 12.68 -7.32
N TYR A 46 1.97 12.74 -7.86
CA TYR A 46 2.89 11.59 -7.87
C TYR A 46 3.51 11.30 -6.50
N SER A 47 4.05 12.33 -5.84
CA SER A 47 4.59 12.23 -4.48
C SER A 47 4.40 13.53 -3.71
N SER A 48 4.79 13.55 -2.43
CA SER A 48 4.96 14.82 -1.72
C SER A 48 6.08 15.63 -2.37
N ASN A 49 6.08 16.95 -2.11
CA ASN A 49 7.12 17.83 -2.62
C ASN A 49 8.48 17.50 -1.98
N ILE A 50 9.33 16.76 -2.72
CA ILE A 50 10.63 16.27 -2.26
C ILE A 50 11.52 17.41 -1.74
N LYS A 51 11.43 18.61 -2.34
CA LYS A 51 12.16 19.79 -1.90
C LYS A 51 11.93 20.10 -0.41
N ASN A 52 10.70 19.92 0.07
CA ASN A 52 10.34 20.18 1.46
C ASN A 52 10.87 19.12 2.43
N LEU A 53 11.34 17.98 1.90
CA LEU A 53 11.89 16.87 2.67
C LEU A 53 13.42 16.91 2.73
N VAL A 54 14.07 17.94 2.19
CA VAL A 54 15.53 18.06 2.11
C VAL A 54 16.00 19.24 2.97
N SER A 55 16.85 18.97 3.95
CA SER A 55 17.66 19.99 4.64
C SER A 55 19.02 20.10 3.97
N LEU A 56 19.26 21.20 3.25
CA LEU A 56 20.57 21.49 2.63
C LEU A 56 21.61 21.90 3.66
N GLN A 57 21.19 22.57 4.75
CA GLN A 57 22.06 22.96 5.86
C GLN A 57 22.66 21.72 6.53
N ASP A 58 21.81 20.73 6.85
CA ASP A 58 22.23 19.49 7.51
C ASP A 58 22.71 18.41 6.54
N SER A 59 22.45 18.61 5.23
CA SER A 59 22.69 17.63 4.16
C SER A 59 22.02 16.28 4.47
N ARG A 60 20.73 16.33 4.81
CA ARG A 60 19.90 15.17 5.20
C ARG A 60 18.47 15.29 4.66
N LEU A 61 17.82 14.14 4.53
CA LEU A 61 16.39 14.06 4.29
C LEU A 61 15.65 14.04 5.64
N LEU A 62 14.55 14.79 5.74
CA LEU A 62 13.76 14.97 6.94
C LEU A 62 12.27 14.73 6.66
N GLY A 63 11.55 14.19 7.64
CA GLY A 63 10.09 14.08 7.57
C GLY A 63 9.55 13.12 6.52
N LEU A 64 10.39 12.24 5.97
CA LEU A 64 9.96 11.21 5.02
C LEU A 64 8.93 10.28 5.67
N LYS A 65 7.82 10.06 4.97
CA LYS A 65 6.87 8.99 5.30
C LYS A 65 7.12 7.77 4.43
N SER A 66 6.47 6.66 4.77
CA SER A 66 6.60 5.38 4.06
C SER A 66 6.42 5.52 2.54
N HIS A 67 5.45 6.30 2.09
CA HIS A 67 5.22 6.57 0.67
C HIS A 67 6.39 7.33 0.00
N ASP A 68 6.95 8.32 0.69
CA ASP A 68 8.09 9.09 0.19
C ASP A 68 9.33 8.21 0.09
N CYS A 69 9.59 7.38 1.10
CA CYS A 69 10.67 6.39 1.08
C CYS A 69 10.54 5.42 -0.12
N HIS A 70 9.32 4.91 -0.40
CA HIS A 70 9.11 4.04 -1.55
C HIS A 70 9.33 4.76 -2.88
N THR A 71 8.85 6.01 -3.00
CA THR A 71 9.07 6.83 -4.20
C THR A 71 10.56 7.04 -4.44
N LEU A 72 11.32 7.37 -3.38
CA LEU A 72 12.76 7.53 -3.45
C LEU A 72 13.42 6.22 -3.88
N MET A 73 13.10 5.11 -3.20
CA MET A 73 13.72 3.80 -3.49
C MET A 73 13.41 3.29 -4.90
N GLN A 74 12.17 3.45 -5.39
CA GLN A 74 11.77 2.89 -6.68
C GLN A 74 12.33 3.69 -7.86
N GLN A 75 12.47 5.02 -7.74
CA GLN A 75 12.72 5.88 -8.90
C GLN A 75 13.81 6.94 -8.70
N LEU A 76 13.81 7.65 -7.58
CA LEU A 76 14.61 8.87 -7.45
C LEU A 76 16.04 8.58 -6.94
N LEU A 77 16.20 7.60 -6.06
CA LEU A 77 17.47 7.27 -5.43
C LEU A 77 18.55 6.88 -6.45
N PRO A 78 18.29 6.03 -7.47
CA PRO A 78 19.28 5.72 -8.51
C PRO A 78 19.80 6.95 -9.26
N VAL A 79 18.95 7.96 -9.42
CA VAL A 79 19.32 9.23 -10.08
C VAL A 79 20.18 10.06 -9.14
N ALA A 80 19.79 10.21 -7.88
CA ALA A 80 20.48 11.05 -6.90
C ALA A 80 21.90 10.56 -6.58
N ILE A 81 22.12 9.24 -6.58
CA ILE A 81 23.44 8.65 -6.29
C ILE A 81 24.31 8.46 -7.53
N ARG A 82 23.81 8.83 -8.73
CA ARG A 82 24.42 8.44 -10.01
C ARG A 82 25.86 8.93 -10.17
N SER A 83 26.14 10.19 -9.82
CA SER A 83 27.46 10.80 -9.95
C SER A 83 28.33 10.67 -8.70
N VAL A 84 27.73 10.24 -7.58
CA VAL A 84 28.33 10.36 -6.26
C VAL A 84 28.93 9.05 -5.78
N LEU A 85 28.19 7.95 -5.92
CA LEU A 85 28.59 6.68 -5.34
C LEU A 85 29.47 5.87 -6.31
N GLU A 86 30.46 5.16 -5.77
CA GLU A 86 31.33 4.28 -6.53
C GLU A 86 30.53 3.26 -7.33
N LYS A 87 31.03 2.92 -8.53
CA LYS A 87 30.33 2.08 -9.50
C LYS A 87 29.80 0.76 -8.91
N PRO A 88 30.56 0.00 -8.09
CA PRO A 88 30.07 -1.28 -7.56
C PRO A 88 28.92 -1.13 -6.55
N ALA A 89 29.06 -0.21 -5.58
CA ALA A 89 28.02 0.05 -4.59
C ALA A 89 26.76 0.67 -5.22
N ARG A 90 26.96 1.60 -6.17
CA ARG A 90 25.87 2.20 -6.95
C ARG A 90 25.10 1.16 -7.74
N TYR A 91 25.80 0.23 -8.37
CA TYR A 91 25.20 -0.84 -9.14
C TYR A 91 24.32 -1.75 -8.28
N ALA A 92 24.80 -2.14 -7.09
CA ALA A 92 24.04 -2.94 -6.14
C ALA A 92 22.75 -2.23 -5.69
N ILE A 93 22.84 -0.96 -5.27
CA ILE A 93 21.65 -0.16 -4.89
C ILE A 93 20.69 -0.02 -6.08
N THR A 94 21.18 0.30 -7.27
CA THR A 94 20.34 0.50 -8.45
C THR A 94 19.57 -0.77 -8.83
N ARG A 95 20.20 -1.95 -8.72
CA ARG A 95 19.51 -3.23 -8.94
C ARG A 95 18.37 -3.44 -7.95
N LEU A 96 18.59 -3.12 -6.67
CA LEU A 96 17.56 -3.21 -5.65
C LEU A 96 16.39 -2.26 -5.94
N CYS A 97 16.69 -1.01 -6.32
CA CYS A 97 15.69 -0.02 -6.72
C CYS A 97 14.84 -0.51 -7.90
N PHE A 98 15.47 -1.09 -8.93
CA PHE A 98 14.76 -1.64 -10.09
C PHE A 98 13.93 -2.88 -9.76
N PHE A 99 14.41 -3.73 -8.85
CA PHE A 99 13.62 -4.82 -8.31
C PHE A 99 12.33 -4.30 -7.66
N PHE A 100 12.44 -3.34 -6.74
CA PHE A 100 11.27 -2.73 -6.09
C PHE A 100 10.32 -2.05 -7.07
N ASN A 101 10.86 -1.32 -8.06
CA ASN A 101 10.07 -0.71 -9.11
C ASN A 101 9.30 -1.76 -9.94
N ALA A 102 9.89 -2.92 -10.21
CA ALA A 102 9.25 -4.00 -10.96
C ALA A 102 8.12 -4.67 -10.16
N ILE A 103 8.36 -5.02 -8.88
CA ILE A 103 7.34 -5.71 -8.07
C ILE A 103 6.19 -4.78 -7.64
N CYS A 104 6.45 -3.47 -7.52
CA CYS A 104 5.43 -2.47 -7.18
C CYS A 104 4.66 -1.94 -8.39
N ALA A 105 4.91 -2.47 -9.59
CA ALA A 105 4.13 -2.13 -10.77
C ALA A 105 2.64 -2.46 -10.59
N LYS A 106 1.77 -1.65 -11.21
CA LYS A 106 0.30 -1.83 -11.16
C LYS A 106 -0.14 -3.19 -11.71
N THR A 107 0.61 -3.74 -12.66
CA THR A 107 0.36 -5.04 -13.27
C THR A 107 1.59 -5.91 -13.10
N VAL A 108 1.37 -7.20 -12.88
CA VAL A 108 2.45 -8.17 -12.67
C VAL A 108 2.47 -9.13 -13.85
N ASN A 109 3.64 -9.28 -14.47
CA ASN A 109 3.84 -10.29 -15.50
C ASN A 109 4.42 -11.57 -14.86
N VAL A 110 3.59 -12.59 -14.71
CA VAL A 110 3.93 -13.86 -14.05
C VAL A 110 5.14 -14.54 -14.70
N SER A 111 5.29 -14.46 -16.03
CA SER A 111 6.42 -15.07 -16.76
C SER A 111 7.78 -14.47 -16.41
N LYS A 112 7.83 -13.27 -15.82
CA LYS A 112 9.06 -12.60 -15.41
C LYS A 112 9.42 -12.84 -13.94
N LEU A 113 8.54 -13.47 -13.16
CA LEU A 113 8.74 -13.61 -11.72
C LEU A 113 9.93 -14.50 -11.39
N ASP A 114 10.13 -15.62 -12.08
CA ASP A 114 11.24 -16.53 -11.80
C ASP A 114 12.59 -15.83 -11.99
N LYS A 115 12.73 -15.06 -13.08
CA LYS A 115 13.91 -14.24 -13.32
C LYS A 115 14.09 -13.14 -12.26
N LEU A 116 13.01 -12.50 -11.81
CA LEU A 116 13.08 -11.50 -10.73
C LEU A 116 13.54 -12.13 -9.40
N GLU A 117 13.15 -13.37 -9.13
CA GLU A 117 13.57 -14.14 -7.95
C GLU A 117 15.07 -14.45 -7.99
N GLU A 118 15.59 -14.90 -9.14
CA GLU A 118 17.03 -15.09 -9.34
C GLU A 118 17.81 -13.77 -9.23
N ASP A 119 17.32 -12.72 -9.90
CA ASP A 119 17.98 -11.42 -9.94
C ASP A 119 18.07 -10.75 -8.56
N VAL A 120 17.07 -10.96 -7.69
CA VAL A 120 17.07 -10.38 -6.35
C VAL A 120 18.05 -11.10 -5.43
N VAL A 121 18.19 -12.43 -5.55
CA VAL A 121 19.21 -13.20 -4.80
C VAL A 121 20.60 -12.67 -5.15
N VAL A 122 20.91 -12.51 -6.44
CA VAL A 122 22.19 -11.93 -6.89
C VAL A 122 22.36 -10.50 -6.35
N THR A 123 21.29 -9.71 -6.33
CA THR A 123 21.32 -8.34 -5.78
C THR A 123 21.65 -8.32 -4.29
N LEU A 124 21.07 -9.23 -3.50
CA LEU A 124 21.39 -9.37 -2.08
C LEU A 124 22.84 -9.80 -1.86
N CYS A 125 23.37 -10.73 -2.66
CA CYS A 125 24.79 -11.10 -2.60
C CYS A 125 25.74 -9.93 -2.94
N LEU A 126 25.36 -9.09 -3.92
CA LEU A 126 26.12 -7.87 -4.24
C LEU A 126 26.08 -6.88 -3.08
N LEU A 127 24.91 -6.69 -2.47
CA LEU A 127 24.79 -5.86 -1.27
C LEU A 127 25.64 -6.42 -0.14
N GLU A 128 25.70 -7.74 0.07
CA GLU A 128 26.48 -8.36 1.14
C GLU A 128 27.98 -8.16 0.90
N LYS A 129 28.41 -8.27 -0.35
CA LYS A 129 29.77 -8.00 -0.76
C LYS A 129 30.19 -6.56 -0.45
N TYR A 130 29.32 -5.58 -0.73
CA TYR A 130 29.70 -4.17 -0.60
C TYR A 130 29.37 -3.57 0.75
N PHE A 131 28.21 -3.80 1.35
CA PHE A 131 27.76 -3.16 2.59
C PHE A 131 28.23 -3.90 3.85
N PRO A 132 28.21 -3.24 5.02
CA PRO A 132 28.57 -3.89 6.28
C PRO A 132 27.47 -4.87 6.74
N PRO A 133 27.78 -5.87 7.57
CA PRO A 133 26.78 -6.80 8.11
C PRO A 133 25.63 -6.12 8.86
N SER A 134 25.88 -4.94 9.46
CA SER A 134 24.83 -4.14 10.13
C SER A 134 23.76 -3.59 9.18
N PHE A 135 24.00 -3.59 7.87
CA PHE A 135 22.98 -3.28 6.86
C PHE A 135 21.96 -4.43 6.71
N PHE A 136 22.36 -5.68 7.00
CA PHE A 136 21.54 -6.87 6.80
C PHE A 136 20.69 -7.16 8.04
N ASP A 137 19.66 -6.34 8.22
CA ASP A 137 18.61 -6.62 9.18
C ASP A 137 17.53 -7.55 8.60
N ILE A 138 16.50 -7.80 9.41
CA ILE A 138 15.35 -8.62 9.01
C ILE A 138 14.64 -8.06 7.77
N MET A 139 14.60 -6.73 7.58
CA MET A 139 13.91 -6.10 6.47
C MET A 139 14.62 -6.37 5.14
N VAL A 140 15.95 -6.35 5.14
CA VAL A 140 16.74 -6.71 3.96
C VAL A 140 16.57 -8.19 3.61
N HIS A 141 16.48 -9.07 4.62
CA HIS A 141 16.22 -10.49 4.39
C HIS A 141 14.86 -10.74 3.73
N LEU A 142 13.80 -10.06 4.18
CA LEU A 142 12.44 -10.25 3.65
C LEU A 142 12.32 -9.99 2.14
N VAL A 143 13.25 -9.22 1.55
CA VAL A 143 13.27 -8.92 0.12
C VAL A 143 13.28 -10.20 -0.74
N VAL A 144 13.94 -11.27 -0.29
CA VAL A 144 14.00 -12.54 -1.03
C VAL A 144 12.64 -13.23 -1.14
N HIS A 145 11.72 -12.96 -0.21
CA HIS A 145 10.40 -13.57 -0.17
C HIS A 145 9.36 -12.81 -0.99
N LEU A 146 9.62 -11.56 -1.37
CA LEU A 146 8.64 -10.68 -2.01
C LEU A 146 8.14 -11.22 -3.35
N VAL A 147 9.00 -11.89 -4.13
CA VAL A 147 8.57 -12.47 -5.41
C VAL A 147 7.56 -13.60 -5.19
N ARG A 148 7.82 -14.47 -4.21
CA ARG A 148 6.88 -15.52 -3.82
C ARG A 148 5.57 -14.93 -3.31
N GLU A 149 5.63 -13.87 -2.51
CA GLU A 149 4.42 -13.18 -2.05
C GLU A 149 3.61 -12.54 -3.18
N VAL A 150 4.27 -12.01 -4.21
CA VAL A 150 3.61 -11.49 -5.43
C VAL A 150 2.97 -12.61 -6.22
N ARG A 151 3.64 -13.77 -6.32
CA ARG A 151 3.10 -14.97 -6.99
C ARG A 151 1.82 -15.48 -6.30
N LEU A 152 1.77 -15.42 -4.96
CA LEU A 152 0.64 -15.94 -4.18
C LEU A 152 -0.52 -14.95 -4.03
N CYS A 153 -0.24 -13.67 -3.75
CA CYS A 153 -1.31 -12.71 -3.43
C CYS A 153 -1.46 -11.59 -4.47
N GLY A 154 -0.76 -11.68 -5.60
CA GLY A 154 -0.88 -10.73 -6.71
C GLY A 154 -0.14 -9.40 -6.50
N PRO A 155 -0.51 -8.33 -7.24
CA PRO A 155 0.20 -7.05 -7.23
C PRO A 155 0.34 -6.44 -5.83
N VAL A 156 1.53 -5.90 -5.52
CA VAL A 156 1.84 -5.34 -4.19
C VAL A 156 0.99 -4.10 -3.87
N TYR A 157 0.62 -3.31 -4.88
CA TYR A 157 -0.15 -2.08 -4.71
C TYR A 157 -1.47 -2.27 -3.93
N PHE A 158 -2.18 -3.40 -4.11
CA PHE A 158 -3.43 -3.68 -3.39
C PHE A 158 -3.23 -4.05 -1.93
N ARG A 159 -1.99 -4.35 -1.53
CA ARG A 159 -1.62 -4.81 -0.19
C ARG A 159 -0.88 -3.74 0.62
N TRP A 160 -0.68 -2.55 0.06
CA TRP A 160 -0.06 -1.45 0.78
C TRP A 160 -0.94 -0.93 1.90
N MET A 161 -0.31 -0.63 3.03
CA MET A 161 -1.00 -0.02 4.18
C MET A 161 -1.37 1.46 3.95
N TYR A 162 -0.91 2.10 2.88
CA TYR A 162 -1.12 3.53 2.66
C TYR A 162 -2.58 3.96 2.61
N LEU A 163 -3.47 3.11 2.10
CA LEU A 163 -4.90 3.41 2.09
C LEU A 163 -5.43 3.48 3.53
N PHE A 164 -5.10 2.47 4.33
CA PHE A 164 -5.48 2.41 5.74
C PHE A 164 -4.84 3.54 6.56
N GLU A 165 -3.54 3.79 6.42
CA GLU A 165 -2.85 4.88 7.12
C GLU A 165 -3.45 6.25 6.81
N ARG A 166 -3.79 6.50 5.54
CA ARG A 166 -4.43 7.76 5.13
C ARG A 166 -5.84 7.88 5.69
N TYR A 167 -6.63 6.82 5.66
CA TYR A 167 -7.97 6.81 6.24
C TYR A 167 -7.94 6.99 7.76
N MET A 168 -7.02 6.30 8.45
CA MET A 168 -6.83 6.47 9.89
C MET A 168 -6.45 7.91 10.27
N LYS A 169 -5.72 8.64 9.41
CA LYS A 169 -5.47 10.08 9.63
C LYS A 169 -6.77 10.89 9.59
N VAL A 170 -7.70 10.57 8.68
CA VAL A 170 -9.02 11.22 8.61
C VAL A 170 -9.81 10.94 9.88
N LEU A 171 -9.93 9.67 10.28
CA LEU A 171 -10.64 9.28 11.50
C LEU A 171 -10.07 9.95 12.76
N LYS A 172 -8.74 10.08 12.86
CA LYS A 172 -8.09 10.82 13.95
C LYS A 172 -8.51 12.29 13.99
N GLY A 173 -8.80 12.90 12.84
CA GLY A 173 -9.32 14.27 12.75
C GLY A 173 -10.76 14.42 13.28
N TYR A 174 -11.54 13.35 13.32
CA TYR A 174 -12.89 13.37 13.88
C TYR A 174 -12.92 13.40 15.42
N VAL A 175 -11.85 12.93 16.08
CA VAL A 175 -11.79 12.82 17.54
C VAL A 175 -11.63 14.20 18.17
N GLN A 176 -12.75 14.82 18.56
CA GLN A 176 -12.78 16.08 19.32
C GLN A 176 -12.71 15.86 20.84
N ASN A 177 -13.24 14.73 21.32
CA ASN A 177 -13.17 14.34 22.73
C ASN A 177 -12.43 12.99 22.88
N ARG A 178 -11.22 13.03 23.45
CA ARG A 178 -10.38 11.85 23.65
C ARG A 178 -10.90 10.86 24.69
N THR A 179 -11.86 11.24 25.52
CA THR A 179 -12.50 10.31 26.48
C THR A 179 -13.54 9.41 25.84
N ARG A 180 -14.01 9.75 24.62
CA ARG A 180 -15.02 9.00 23.85
C ARG A 180 -14.69 9.01 22.34
N PRO A 181 -13.51 8.52 21.93
CA PRO A 181 -13.04 8.66 20.55
C PRO A 181 -13.96 7.95 19.54
N GLU A 182 -14.51 6.79 19.87
CA GLU A 182 -15.43 6.04 19.02
C GLU A 182 -16.72 6.81 18.77
N GLY A 183 -17.25 7.48 19.80
CA GLY A 183 -18.45 8.32 19.69
C GLY A 183 -18.23 9.51 18.78
N CYS A 184 -17.10 10.20 18.90
CA CYS A 184 -16.75 11.32 18.01
C CYS A 184 -16.58 10.88 16.56
N ILE A 185 -15.95 9.73 16.33
CA ILE A 185 -15.80 9.16 14.99
C ILE A 185 -17.16 8.82 14.39
N ALA A 186 -18.03 8.12 15.13
CA ALA A 186 -19.35 7.71 14.67
C ALA A 186 -20.24 8.93 14.34
N GLU A 187 -20.26 9.94 15.21
CA GLU A 187 -21.03 11.17 15.00
C GLU A 187 -20.61 11.92 13.75
N ARG A 188 -19.29 12.12 13.56
CA ARG A 188 -18.75 12.81 12.38
C ARG A 188 -18.98 12.01 11.10
N TYR A 189 -18.80 10.70 11.16
CA TYR A 189 -19.03 9.82 10.01
C TYR A 189 -20.50 9.87 9.56
N ILE A 190 -21.46 9.81 10.50
CA ILE A 190 -22.89 9.93 10.19
C ILE A 190 -23.21 11.29 9.55
N ALA A 191 -22.62 12.37 10.06
CA ALA A 191 -22.81 13.70 9.51
C ALA A 191 -22.27 13.81 8.07
N GLU A 192 -21.10 13.26 7.79
CA GLU A 192 -20.53 13.24 6.43
C GLU A 192 -21.39 12.41 5.45
N GLU A 193 -21.83 11.22 5.85
CA GLU A 193 -22.71 10.38 5.02
C GLU A 193 -24.06 11.06 4.72
N ALA A 194 -24.64 11.74 5.72
CA ALA A 194 -25.88 12.48 5.54
C ALA A 194 -25.71 13.65 4.56
N VAL A 195 -24.60 14.39 4.65
CA VAL A 195 -24.27 15.47 3.71
C VAL A 195 -24.05 14.91 2.31
N GLU A 196 -23.28 13.83 2.17
CA GLU A 196 -23.02 13.19 0.88
C GLU A 196 -24.33 12.69 0.23
N PHE A 197 -25.21 12.03 0.99
CA PHE A 197 -26.53 11.62 0.52
C PHE A 197 -27.37 12.80 0.03
N CYS A 198 -27.43 13.88 0.79
CA CYS A 198 -28.17 15.09 0.41
C CYS A 198 -27.60 15.73 -0.87
N THR A 199 -26.27 15.77 -1.01
CA THR A 199 -25.63 16.38 -2.21
C THR A 199 -25.95 15.63 -3.51
N GLN A 200 -26.21 14.32 -3.45
CA GLN A 200 -26.66 13.56 -4.63
C GLN A 200 -28.06 13.95 -5.12
N HIS A 201 -28.88 14.54 -4.25
CA HIS A 201 -30.27 14.89 -4.52
C HIS A 201 -30.48 16.41 -4.70
N LEU A 202 -29.44 17.21 -4.51
CA LEU A 202 -29.47 18.66 -4.66
C LEU A 202 -28.65 19.05 -5.90
N SER A 203 -29.32 19.39 -7.00
CA SER A 203 -28.70 19.67 -8.31
C SER A 203 -27.77 20.89 -8.32
N ASP A 204 -27.89 21.80 -7.35
CA ASP A 204 -27.28 23.13 -7.38
C ASP A 204 -26.51 23.48 -6.09
N VAL A 205 -26.08 22.48 -5.32
CA VAL A 205 -25.31 22.70 -4.07
C VAL A 205 -23.87 22.23 -4.25
N SER A 206 -22.92 23.16 -4.17
CA SER A 206 -21.50 22.82 -4.09
C SER A 206 -21.14 22.40 -2.66
N THR A 207 -20.65 21.18 -2.47
CA THR A 207 -20.15 20.73 -1.17
C THR A 207 -18.89 21.53 -0.80
N VAL A 208 -18.96 22.32 0.28
CA VAL A 208 -17.80 23.06 0.80
C VAL A 208 -16.82 22.05 1.41
N GLY A 209 -15.57 22.08 0.95
CA GLY A 209 -14.49 21.21 1.46
C GLY A 209 -14.25 19.94 0.65
N VAL A 210 -15.06 19.65 -0.38
CA VAL A 210 -14.78 18.59 -1.36
C VAL A 210 -14.18 19.25 -2.61
N PRO A 211 -12.93 18.93 -3.01
CA PRO A 211 -12.34 19.50 -4.23
C PRO A 211 -13.21 19.18 -5.44
N SER A 212 -13.57 20.20 -6.22
CA SER A 212 -14.40 20.07 -7.43
C SER A 212 -13.64 19.48 -8.63
N SER A 213 -12.36 19.14 -8.48
CA SER A 213 -11.54 18.59 -9.55
C SER A 213 -11.30 17.09 -9.37
N GLN A 214 -11.56 16.38 -10.47
CA GLN A 214 -11.27 14.98 -10.75
C GLN A 214 -12.20 13.97 -10.06
N LYS A 215 -13.00 13.33 -10.92
CA LYS A 215 -13.30 11.89 -10.88
C LYS A 215 -12.00 11.09 -10.85
N MET A 216 -11.17 11.28 -9.84
CA MET A 216 -10.04 10.43 -9.55
C MET A 216 -10.65 9.26 -8.80
N GLY A 217 -10.47 8.04 -9.32
CA GLY A 217 -10.89 6.80 -8.72
C GLY A 217 -10.15 6.50 -7.42
N VAL A 218 -10.18 7.43 -6.47
CA VAL A 218 -9.99 7.16 -5.06
C VAL A 218 -11.11 6.19 -4.74
N SER A 219 -10.72 4.94 -4.54
CA SER A 219 -11.57 3.91 -3.98
C SER A 219 -12.37 4.55 -2.86
N LYS A 220 -13.68 4.67 -3.11
CA LYS A 220 -14.69 5.06 -2.14
C LYS A 220 -14.27 4.45 -0.79
N PRO A 221 -14.26 5.18 0.33
CA PRO A 221 -14.34 4.48 1.61
C PRO A 221 -15.53 3.53 1.46
N LEU A 222 -15.37 2.27 1.86
CA LEU A 222 -16.39 1.23 1.69
C LEU A 222 -17.69 1.72 2.36
N SER A 223 -18.49 2.48 1.62
CA SER A 223 -19.90 2.73 1.86
C SER A 223 -20.50 1.34 1.94
N GLY A 224 -21.14 1.05 3.08
CA GLY A 224 -21.38 -0.30 3.58
C GLY A 224 -21.66 -1.37 2.52
N CYS A 225 -20.99 -2.53 2.68
CA CYS A 225 -21.34 -3.78 2.01
C CYS A 225 -21.72 -3.65 0.52
N THR A 226 -20.88 -3.05 -0.33
CA THR A 226 -20.86 -3.44 -1.75
C THR A 226 -20.11 -4.77 -1.91
N ASN A 227 -20.60 -5.84 -1.27
CA ASN A 227 -20.34 -7.21 -1.71
C ASN A 227 -21.37 -7.58 -2.79
N THR A 228 -21.56 -6.71 -3.79
CA THR A 228 -22.63 -6.88 -4.76
C THR A 228 -22.40 -8.12 -5.63
N GLU A 229 -21.20 -8.40 -6.13
CA GLU A 229 -21.02 -9.54 -7.05
C GLU A 229 -21.31 -10.91 -6.41
N GLU A 230 -20.90 -11.14 -5.16
CA GLU A 230 -21.15 -12.43 -4.48
C GLU A 230 -22.57 -12.54 -3.91
N VAL A 231 -23.20 -11.42 -3.54
CA VAL A 231 -24.52 -11.42 -2.87
C VAL A 231 -25.68 -11.26 -3.85
N LEU A 232 -25.47 -10.66 -5.03
CA LEU A 232 -26.48 -10.49 -6.08
C LEU A 232 -27.20 -11.80 -6.46
N PRO A 233 -26.49 -12.93 -6.68
CA PRO A 233 -27.15 -14.21 -6.96
C PRO A 233 -28.11 -14.64 -5.84
N TYR A 234 -27.77 -14.35 -4.58
CA TYR A 234 -28.62 -14.70 -3.44
C TYR A 234 -29.82 -13.76 -3.30
N ILE A 235 -29.65 -12.48 -3.62
CA ILE A 235 -30.74 -11.51 -3.65
C ILE A 235 -31.78 -11.93 -4.70
N GLU A 236 -31.34 -12.25 -5.91
CA GLU A 236 -32.21 -12.72 -6.99
C GLU A 236 -32.93 -14.02 -6.61
N GLN A 237 -32.20 -15.00 -6.07
CA GLN A 237 -32.79 -16.26 -5.61
C GLN A 237 -33.81 -16.06 -4.49
N HIS A 238 -33.56 -15.12 -3.56
CA HIS A 238 -34.53 -14.81 -2.51
C HIS A 238 -35.78 -14.12 -3.07
N MET A 239 -35.60 -13.20 -4.03
CA MET A 239 -36.72 -12.55 -4.71
C MET A 239 -37.59 -13.55 -5.48
N ILE A 240 -36.98 -14.55 -6.13
CA ILE A 240 -37.69 -15.66 -6.76
C ILE A 240 -38.42 -16.49 -5.70
N HIS A 241 -37.76 -16.84 -4.60
CA HIS A 241 -38.36 -17.61 -3.51
C HIS A 241 -39.63 -16.92 -2.94
N ILE A 242 -39.57 -15.61 -2.68
CA ILE A 242 -40.73 -14.85 -2.20
C ILE A 242 -41.86 -14.84 -3.24
N LYS A 243 -41.54 -14.62 -4.53
CA LYS A 243 -42.54 -14.60 -5.61
C LYS A 243 -43.24 -15.96 -5.77
N THR A 244 -42.52 -17.05 -5.55
CA THR A 244 -43.07 -18.42 -5.61
C THR A 244 -43.89 -18.75 -4.36
N ALA A 245 -43.42 -18.37 -3.17
CA ALA A 245 -44.13 -18.62 -1.90
C ALA A 245 -45.40 -17.77 -1.76
N TYR A 246 -45.44 -16.60 -2.37
CA TYR A 246 -46.54 -15.63 -2.26
C TYR A 246 -47.08 -15.20 -3.64
N PRO A 247 -47.70 -16.11 -4.40
CA PRO A 247 -48.11 -15.85 -5.79
C PRO A 247 -49.13 -14.70 -5.92
N LYS A 248 -49.98 -14.50 -4.90
CA LYS A 248 -50.96 -13.40 -4.83
C LYS A 248 -50.31 -12.01 -4.81
N PHE A 249 -49.07 -11.90 -4.36
CA PHE A 249 -48.34 -10.63 -4.20
C PHE A 249 -47.27 -10.43 -5.28
N ARG A 250 -47.18 -11.33 -6.27
CA ARG A 250 -46.12 -11.34 -7.30
C ARG A 250 -46.01 -10.05 -8.10
N LYS A 251 -47.11 -9.31 -8.28
CA LYS A 251 -47.15 -8.02 -9.00
C LYS A 251 -47.00 -6.80 -8.09
N ARG A 252 -46.95 -6.97 -6.76
CA ARG A 252 -46.86 -5.84 -5.80
C ARG A 252 -45.41 -5.56 -5.43
N THR A 253 -44.74 -4.71 -6.21
CA THR A 253 -43.31 -4.41 -6.08
C THR A 253 -42.91 -3.93 -4.69
N LYS A 254 -43.67 -2.99 -4.10
CA LYS A 254 -43.39 -2.45 -2.76
C LYS A 254 -43.46 -3.55 -1.68
N TRP A 255 -44.50 -4.37 -1.73
CA TRP A 255 -44.67 -5.48 -0.79
C TRP A 255 -43.55 -6.53 -0.92
N LEU A 256 -43.13 -6.85 -2.14
CA LEU A 256 -42.02 -7.78 -2.38
C LEU A 256 -40.70 -7.23 -1.81
N GLN A 257 -40.45 -5.93 -1.98
CA GLN A 257 -39.26 -5.29 -1.45
C GLN A 257 -39.26 -5.25 0.08
N ASP A 258 -40.39 -4.89 0.70
CA ASP A 258 -40.53 -4.86 2.17
C ASP A 258 -40.39 -6.27 2.76
N LYS A 259 -40.95 -7.28 2.08
CA LYS A 259 -40.83 -8.67 2.49
C LYS A 259 -39.39 -9.18 2.32
N HIS A 260 -38.72 -8.82 1.23
CA HIS A 260 -37.31 -9.14 1.01
C HIS A 260 -36.44 -8.53 2.12
N ASN A 261 -36.56 -7.23 2.35
CA ASN A 261 -35.76 -6.50 3.33
C ASN A 261 -35.93 -7.08 4.76
N SER A 262 -37.15 -7.48 5.13
CA SER A 262 -37.43 -8.04 6.46
C SER A 262 -37.01 -9.51 6.64
N THR A 263 -36.87 -10.30 5.56
CA THR A 263 -36.66 -11.75 5.67
C THR A 263 -35.34 -12.27 5.07
N PHE A 264 -34.64 -11.46 4.29
CA PHE A 264 -33.45 -11.89 3.53
C PHE A 264 -32.33 -12.42 4.43
N ILE A 265 -32.00 -11.76 5.53
CA ILE A 265 -30.91 -12.18 6.41
C ILE A 265 -31.19 -13.56 7.03
N GLN A 266 -32.42 -13.80 7.48
CA GLN A 266 -32.79 -15.10 8.06
C GLN A 266 -32.78 -16.21 7.00
N TRP A 267 -33.34 -15.93 5.83
CA TRP A 267 -33.33 -16.86 4.70
C TRP A 267 -31.92 -17.21 4.25
N LEU A 268 -31.03 -16.22 4.16
CA LEU A 268 -29.64 -16.39 3.75
C LEU A 268 -28.86 -17.25 4.75
N ARG A 269 -29.02 -16.99 6.06
CA ARG A 269 -28.43 -17.82 7.13
C ARG A 269 -28.88 -19.27 7.06
N PHE A 270 -30.16 -19.51 6.79
CA PHE A 270 -30.68 -20.87 6.62
C PHE A 270 -30.05 -21.56 5.41
N LYS A 271 -29.97 -20.84 4.27
CA LYS A 271 -29.40 -21.37 3.03
C LYS A 271 -27.93 -21.76 3.18
N PHE A 272 -27.12 -20.92 3.83
CA PHE A 272 -25.72 -21.26 4.11
C PHE A 272 -25.57 -22.46 5.04
N LYS A 273 -26.38 -22.54 6.12
CA LYS A 273 -26.37 -23.71 7.02
C LYS A 273 -26.71 -25.01 6.28
N VAL A 274 -27.67 -24.99 5.35
CA VAL A 274 -28.05 -26.15 4.54
C VAL A 274 -26.93 -26.54 3.57
N ASN A 275 -26.32 -25.57 2.89
CA ASN A 275 -25.23 -25.84 1.95
C ASN A 275 -23.98 -26.39 2.66
N LEU A 276 -23.59 -25.80 3.80
CA LEU A 276 -22.47 -26.33 4.61
C LEU A 276 -22.70 -27.77 5.06
N ARG A 277 -23.92 -28.11 5.51
CA ARG A 277 -24.25 -29.49 5.90
C ARG A 277 -24.17 -30.46 4.72
N LYS A 278 -24.63 -30.06 3.54
CA LYS A 278 -24.52 -30.88 2.32
C LYS A 278 -23.06 -31.09 1.91
N THR A 279 -22.24 -30.04 1.99
CA THR A 279 -20.81 -30.12 1.68
C THR A 279 -20.08 -31.02 2.67
N ILE A 280 -20.31 -30.87 3.97
CA ILE A 280 -19.69 -31.71 5.02
C ILE A 280 -20.09 -33.18 4.85
N MET A 281 -21.35 -33.49 4.54
CA MET A 281 -21.78 -34.88 4.29
C MET A 281 -21.22 -35.46 2.98
N ALA A 282 -20.85 -34.62 2.00
CA ALA A 282 -20.18 -35.07 0.78
C ALA A 282 -18.70 -35.43 1.04
N TYR A 283 -18.03 -34.73 1.95
CA TYR A 283 -16.64 -35.03 2.35
C TYR A 283 -16.51 -36.20 3.34
N GLN A 284 -17.58 -36.60 4.03
CA GLN A 284 -17.61 -37.79 4.89
C GLN A 284 -17.97 -39.10 4.13
N LYS A 285 -18.14 -39.03 2.80
CA LYS A 285 -18.39 -40.18 1.92
C LYS A 285 -17.21 -40.54 1.01
N ILE A 286 -16.04 -39.95 1.25
CA ILE A 286 -14.72 -40.34 0.72
C ILE A 286 -13.94 -40.93 1.89
#